data_AF-A0A927PER1-F1
#
_entry.id   AF-A0A927PER1-F1
#
_cell.length_a   1.000
_cell.length_b   1.000
_cell.length_c   1.000
_cell.angle_alpha   90.00
_cell.angle_beta   90.00
_cell.angle_gamma   90.00
#
_symmetry.space_group_name_H-M   'P 1'
#
loop_
_entity.id
_entity.type
_entity.pdbx_description
1 polymer ?
#
loop_
_entity_poly.entity_id
_entity_poly.type
_entity_poly.pdbx_seq_one_letter_code
_entity_poly.pdbx_strand_id
1 'polypeptide(L)'
;MVDTAYQILFTAALCVLGVLALLGLIRAILGPLTTDRIVAVNMMSTIVIVMIGILALMLHEGYLADVGLIYAMISFLSVVVLCKVFMGVHNENKEKQAQEEGEKHA
;
A
#
# COMPACT_ATOMS: atom_id res chain seq x y z
N MET A 1 -9.21 14.66 32.24
CA MET A 1 -9.75 15.46 31.11
C MET A 1 -8.92 15.27 29.85
N VAL A 2 -7.60 15.45 29.92
CA VAL A 2 -6.69 15.26 28.78
C VAL A 2 -6.72 13.82 28.27
N ASP A 3 -6.68 12.82 29.14
CA ASP A 3 -6.72 11.40 28.74
C ASP A 3 -8.00 11.02 27.98
N THR A 4 -9.14 11.51 28.46
CA THR A 4 -10.44 11.31 27.81
C THR A 4 -10.48 11.95 26.42
N ALA A 5 -9.88 13.14 26.27
CA ALA A 5 -9.77 13.80 24.97
C ALA A 5 -8.89 13.00 23.99
N TYR A 6 -7.77 12.44 24.45
CA TYR A 6 -6.94 11.53 23.65
C TYR A 6 -7.70 10.28 23.22
N GLN A 7 -8.44 9.65 24.13
CA GLN A 7 -9.23 8.45 23.83
C GLN A 7 -10.31 8.72 22.77
N ILE A 8 -11.04 9.83 22.88
CA ILE A 8 -12.04 10.26 21.89
C ILE A 8 -11.37 10.54 20.54
N LEU A 9 -10.25 11.26 20.53
CA LEU A 9 -9.51 11.60 19.32
C LEU A 9 -9.02 10.34 18.60
N PHE A 10 -8.37 9.41 19.30
CA PHE A 10 -7.85 8.18 18.70
C PHE A 10 -8.96 7.26 18.22
N THR A 11 -10.05 7.14 18.97
CA THR A 11 -11.20 6.34 18.55
C THR A 11 -11.86 6.92 17.31
N ALA A 12 -12.07 8.25 17.27
CA ALA A 12 -12.59 8.94 16.09
C ALA A 12 -11.66 8.75 14.87
N ALA A 13 -10.34 8.88 15.06
CA ALA A 13 -9.35 8.65 14.02
C ALA A 13 -9.41 7.20 13.49
N LEU A 14 -9.49 6.19 14.36
CA LEU A 14 -9.64 4.79 13.98
C LEU A 14 -10.94 4.53 13.20
N CYS A 15 -12.06 5.15 13.61
CA CYS A 15 -13.31 5.05 12.85
C CYS A 15 -13.16 5.62 11.44
N VAL A 16 -12.57 6.81 11.30
CA VAL A 16 -12.35 7.45 9.99
C VAL A 16 -11.40 6.59 9.14
N LEU A 17 -10.29 6.12 9.70
CA LEU A 17 -9.34 5.25 9.01
C LEU A 17 -9.99 3.92 8.60
N GLY A 18 -10.85 3.34 9.43
CA GLY A 18 -11.62 2.15 9.11
C GLY A 18 -12.56 2.36 7.92
N VAL A 19 -13.26 3.49 7.87
CA VAL A 19 -14.09 3.85 6.70
C VAL A 19 -13.22 4.04 5.46
N LEU A 20 -12.09 4.73 5.57
CA LEU A 20 -11.15 4.91 4.46
C LEU A 20 -10.57 3.58 3.96
N ALA A 21 -10.29 2.63 4.87
CA ALA A 21 -9.86 1.29 4.51
C ALA A 21 -10.94 0.54 3.73
N LEU A 22 -12.21 0.61 4.16
CA LEU A 22 -13.32 0.00 3.43
C LEU A 22 -13.50 0.61 2.04
N LEU A 23 -13.42 1.95 1.93
CA LEU A 23 -13.48 2.64 0.64
C LEU A 23 -12.29 2.27 -0.25
N GLY A 24 -11.10 2.15 0.33
CA GLY A 24 -9.89 1.69 -0.35
C GLY A 24 -10.04 0.27 -0.90
N LEU A 25 -10.62 -0.64 -0.12
CA LEU A 25 -10.91 -2.01 -0.53
C LEU A 25 -11.90 -2.05 -1.69
N ILE A 26 -13.00 -1.29 -1.61
CA ILE A 26 -13.97 -1.16 -2.70
C ILE A 26 -13.27 -0.67 -3.98
N ARG A 27 -12.42 0.35 -3.88
CA ARG A 27 -11.67 0.89 -5.02
C ARG A 27 -10.65 -0.10 -5.59
N ALA A 28 -10.01 -0.90 -4.74
CA ALA A 28 -9.08 -1.94 -5.17
C ALA A 28 -9.77 -3.07 -5.96
N ILE A 29 -11.02 -3.41 -5.62
CA ILE A 29 -11.79 -4.46 -6.29
C ILE A 29 -12.46 -3.95 -7.57
N LEU A 30 -13.14 -2.79 -7.50
CA LEU A 30 -13.90 -2.23 -8.62
C LEU A 30 -13.05 -1.41 -9.60
N GLY A 31 -11.76 -1.18 -9.31
CA GLY A 31 -10.86 -0.42 -10.19
C GLY A 31 -10.82 -1.00 -11.61
N PRO A 32 -11.13 -0.20 -12.66
CA PRO A 32 -11.12 -0.68 -14.05
C PRO A 32 -9.71 -0.86 -14.60
N LEU A 33 -8.75 -0.01 -14.21
CA LEU A 33 -7.35 -0.13 -14.61
C LEU A 33 -6.53 -0.91 -13.57
N THR A 34 -5.61 -1.75 -14.02
CA THR A 34 -4.65 -2.45 -13.15
C THR A 34 -3.84 -1.47 -12.30
N THR A 35 -3.47 -0.31 -12.86
CA THR A 35 -2.76 0.76 -12.17
C THR A 35 -3.58 1.33 -11.00
N ASP A 36 -4.89 1.53 -11.17
CA ASP A 36 -5.76 2.04 -10.10
C ASP A 36 -5.83 1.07 -8.93
N ARG A 37 -5.85 -0.24 -9.22
CA ARG A 37 -5.82 -1.30 -8.20
C ARG A 37 -4.52 -1.28 -7.41
N ILE A 38 -3.39 -1.15 -8.09
CA ILE A 38 -2.06 -1.07 -7.47
C ILE A 38 -1.97 0.14 -6.53
N VAL A 39 -2.42 1.31 -6.99
CA VAL A 39 -2.42 2.53 -6.17
C VAL A 39 -3.35 2.39 -4.97
N ALA A 40 -4.53 1.79 -5.14
CA ALA A 40 -5.47 1.54 -4.05
C ALA A 40 -4.88 0.61 -2.97
N VAL A 41 -4.17 -0.46 -3.38
CA VAL A 41 -3.48 -1.37 -2.46
C VAL A 41 -2.37 -0.64 -1.70
N ASN A 42 -1.60 0.21 -2.37
CA ASN A 42 -0.55 0.99 -1.71
C ASN A 42 -1.12 1.97 -0.66
N MET A 43 -2.23 2.66 -0.98
CA MET A 43 -2.90 3.52 0.00
C MET A 43 -3.45 2.74 1.19
N MET A 44 -4.00 1.54 0.95
CA MET A 44 -4.47 0.66 2.03
C MET A 44 -3.35 0.34 3.02
N SER A 45 -2.13 0.03 2.53
CA SER A 45 -1.00 -0.24 3.41
C SER A 45 -0.68 0.92 4.34
N THR A 46 -0.72 2.16 3.85
CA THR A 46 -0.49 3.35 4.69
C THR A 46 -1.55 3.49 5.77
N ILE A 47 -2.83 3.25 5.44
CA ILE A 47 -3.93 3.30 6.41
C ILE A 47 -3.71 2.27 7.53
N VAL A 48 -3.35 1.04 7.17
CA VAL A 48 -3.08 -0.04 8.14
C VAL A 48 -1.93 0.32 9.07
N ILE A 49 -0.82 0.85 8.55
CA ILE A 49 0.34 1.27 9.37
C ILE A 49 -0.07 2.34 10.38
N VAL A 50 -0.84 3.34 9.95
CA VAL A 50 -1.32 4.41 10.84
C VAL A 50 -2.26 3.85 11.90
N MET A 51 -3.16 2.93 11.55
CA MET A 51 -4.03 2.26 12.52
C MET A 51 -3.22 1.49 13.56
N ILE A 52 -2.19 0.74 13.16
CA ILE A 52 -1.28 0.04 14.09
C ILE A 52 -0.59 1.03 15.02
N GLY A 53 -0.11 2.16 14.51
CA GLY A 53 0.52 3.21 15.32
C GLY A 53 -0.42 3.80 16.37
N ILE A 54 -1.68 4.09 16.00
CA ILE A 54 -2.69 4.57 16.95
C ILE A 54 -2.99 3.50 18.01
N LEU A 55 -3.12 2.23 17.61
CA LEU A 55 -3.34 1.14 18.55
C LEU A 55 -2.16 0.96 19.50
N ALA A 56 -0.92 1.10 19.03
CA ALA A 56 0.28 1.06 19.89
C ALA A 56 0.21 2.11 21.01
N LEU A 57 -0.23 3.33 20.67
CA LEU A 57 -0.39 4.41 21.64
C LEU A 57 -1.56 4.15 22.60
N MET A 58 -2.69 3.62 22.11
CA MET A 58 -3.87 3.33 22.94
C MET A 58 -3.64 2.19 23.93
N LEU A 59 -2.93 1.14 23.50
CA LEU A 59 -2.66 -0.03 24.34
C LEU A 59 -1.45 0.17 25.25
N HIS A 60 -0.66 1.24 25.06
CA HIS A 60 0.62 1.47 25.75
C HIS A 60 1.63 0.34 25.56
N GLU A 61 1.50 -0.40 24.46
CA GLU A 61 2.27 -1.59 24.16
C GLU A 61 3.24 -1.30 23.01
N GLY A 62 4.53 -1.16 23.34
CA GLY A 62 5.58 -0.80 22.38
C GLY A 62 5.77 -1.82 21.25
N TYR A 63 5.45 -3.10 21.48
CA TYR A 63 5.61 -4.14 20.47
C TYR A 63 4.72 -3.93 19.23
N LEU A 64 3.59 -3.22 19.37
CA LEU A 64 2.73 -2.88 18.23
C LEU A 64 3.44 -1.91 17.28
N ALA A 65 4.30 -1.03 17.80
CA ALA A 65 5.11 -0.14 16.95
C ALA A 65 6.13 -0.94 16.13
N ASP A 66 6.73 -1.98 16.70
CA ASP A 66 7.65 -2.88 15.99
C ASP A 66 6.93 -3.62 14.85
N VAL A 67 5.72 -4.14 15.12
CA VAL A 67 4.86 -4.76 14.09
C VAL A 67 4.51 -3.75 12.99
N GLY A 68 4.19 -2.50 13.36
CA GLY A 68 3.92 -1.42 12.41
C GLY A 68 5.12 -1.10 11.52
N LEU A 69 6.34 -1.09 12.10
CA LEU A 69 7.58 -0.88 11.36
C LEU A 69 7.84 -2.02 10.38
N ILE A 70 7.67 -3.28 10.81
CA ILE A 70 7.80 -4.44 9.92
C ILE A 70 6.81 -4.35 8.77
N TYR A 71 5.56 -3.98 9.04
CA TYR A 71 4.53 -3.81 8.01
C TYR A 71 4.91 -2.69 7.02
N ALA A 72 5.46 -1.57 7.51
CA ALA A 72 5.96 -0.49 6.64
C ALA A 72 7.09 -0.95 5.72
N MET A 73 8.05 -1.72 6.26
CA MET A 73 9.14 -2.30 5.45
C MET A 73 8.62 -3.27 4.39
N ILE A 74 7.70 -4.15 4.75
CA ILE A 74 7.08 -5.10 3.81
C ILE A 74 6.33 -4.34 2.72
N SER A 75 5.50 -3.36 3.07
CA SER A 75 4.75 -2.57 2.10
C SER A 75 5.66 -1.85 1.11
N PHE A 76 6.74 -1.24 1.60
CA PHE A 76 7.72 -0.59 0.74
C PHE A 76 8.39 -1.59 -0.20
N LEU A 77 8.80 -2.75 0.32
CA LEU A 77 9.41 -3.81 -0.47
C LEU A 77 8.46 -4.32 -1.57
N SER A 78 7.17 -4.50 -1.27
CA SER A 78 6.16 -4.91 -2.25
C SER A 78 6.11 -3.97 -3.46
N VAL A 79 6.16 -2.67 -3.25
CA VAL A 79 6.14 -1.68 -4.35
C VAL A 79 7.45 -1.71 -5.16
N VAL A 80 8.60 -1.85 -4.50
CA VAL A 80 9.90 -1.96 -5.19
C VAL A 80 9.97 -3.22 -6.06
N VAL A 81 9.51 -4.36 -5.53
CA VAL A 81 9.45 -5.62 -6.28
C VAL A 81 8.50 -5.49 -7.46
N LEU A 82 7.31 -4.91 -7.26
CA LEU A 82 6.36 -4.67 -8.32
C LEU A 82 6.95 -3.81 -9.44
N CYS A 83 7.62 -2.71 -9.07
CA CYS A 83 8.29 -1.84 -10.03
C CYS A 83 9.35 -2.58 -10.85
N LYS A 84 10.20 -3.39 -10.20
CA LYS A 84 11.20 -4.21 -10.89
C LYS A 84 10.58 -5.22 -11.85
N VAL A 85 9.51 -5.90 -11.44
CA VAL A 85 8.81 -6.86 -12.30
C VAL A 85 8.20 -6.16 -13.52
N PHE A 86 7.52 -5.02 -13.31
CA PHE A 86 6.93 -4.25 -14.41
C PHE A 86 7.98 -3.73 -15.40
N MET A 87 9.12 -3.21 -14.91
CA MET A 87 10.21 -2.76 -15.78
C MET A 87 10.87 -3.92 -16.52
N GLY A 88 11.08 -5.06 -15.85
CA GLY A 88 11.66 -6.26 -16.47
C GLY A 88 10.82 -6.77 -17.65
N VAL A 89 9.50 -6.87 -17.46
CA VAL A 89 8.57 -7.26 -18.53
C VAL A 89 8.57 -6.25 -19.68
N HIS A 90 8.64 -4.95 -19.37
CA HIS A 90 8.67 -3.92 -20.39
C HIS A 90 9.98 -3.94 -21.21
N ASN A 91 11.11 -4.30 -20.60
CA ASN A 91 12.38 -4.42 -21.30
C ASN A 91 12.41 -5.64 -22.24
N GLU A 92 11.89 -6.78 -21.80
CA GLU A 92 11.78 -7.99 -22.63
C GLU A 92 10.90 -7.76 -23.87
N ASN A 93 9.78 -7.05 -23.70
CA ASN A 93 8.89 -6.71 -24.82
C ASN A 93 9.57 -5.76 -25.83
N LYS A 94 10.45 -4.85 -25.38
CA LYS A 94 11.22 -3.98 -26.28
C LYS A 94 12.27 -4.75 -27.06
N GLU A 95 12.97 -5.70 -26.42
CA GLU A 95 13.96 -6.55 -27.07
C GLU A 95 13.32 -7.42 -28.15
N LYS A 96 12.15 -8.00 -27.88
CA LYS A 96 11.37 -8.77 -28.87
C LYS A 96 10.96 -7.92 -30.08
N GLN A 97 10.48 -6.70 -29.85
CA GLN A 97 10.11 -5.78 -30.93
C GLN A 97 11.32 -5.40 -31.80
N ALA A 98 12.47 -5.11 -31.19
CA ALA A 98 13.69 -4.79 -31.92
C ALA A 98 14.19 -5.98 -32.77
N GLN A 99 14.01 -7.21 -32.31
CA GLN A 99 14.33 -8.42 -33.06
C GLN A 99 13.40 -8.61 -34.27
N GLU A 100 12.09 -8.46 -34.08
CA GLU A 100 11.10 -8.59 -35.16
C GLU A 100 11.26 -7.50 -36.24
N GLU A 101 11.64 -6.27 -35.85
CA GLU A 101 11.96 -5.20 -36.80
C GLU A 101 13.25 -5.49 -37.57
N GLY A 102 14.29 -6.00 -36.91
CA GLY A 102 15.53 -6.41 -37.56
C GLY A 102 15.35 -7.55 -38.57
N GLU A 103 14.45 -8.50 -38.29
CA GLU A 103 14.15 -9.64 -39.17
C GLU A 103 13.27 -9.25 -40.37
N LYS A 104 12.41 -8.24 -40.23
CA LYS A 104 11.60 -7.70 -41.35
C LYS A 104 12.38 -6.83 -42.32
N HIS A 105 13.53 -6.30 -41.89
CA HIS A 105 14.40 -5.43 -42.69
C HIS A 105 15.65 -6.13 -43.24
N ALA A 106 15.86 -7.40 -42.92
CA ALA A 106 16.91 -8.26 -43.47
C ALA A 106 16.38 -9.11 -44.63
#